data_AF-A0AAD6P8I9-F1
#
_entry.id   AF-A0AAD6P8I9-F1
#
_cell.length_a   1.000
_cell.length_b   1.000
_cell.length_c   1.000
_cell.angle_alpha   90.00
_cell.angle_beta   90.00
_cell.angle_gamma   90.00
#
_symmetry.space_group_name_H-M   'P 1'
#
loop_
_entity.id
_entity.type
_entity.pdbx_description
1 polymer ?
#
loop_
_entity_poly.entity_id
_entity_poly.type
_entity_poly.pdbx_seq_one_letter_code
_entity_poly.pdbx_strand_id
1 'polypeptide(L)'
;MPCLQINEADNLLVSAEKTRICHGDGIGVTLVELGLGDERDSTLTSQLRLKQWVMTNTNCYALRSRWNDVMVRNTAVLRRDDYVQIYSFRRNGELWLVLVKDSDHEEGRTDGVFGRRTLMD
;
A
#
# COMPACT_ATOMS: atom_id res chain seq x y z
N MET A 1 2.51 4.11 -15.78
CA MET A 1 1.49 5.02 -15.21
C MET A 1 2.15 5.74 -14.03
N PRO A 2 2.07 7.07 -13.92
CA PRO A 2 2.68 7.79 -12.79
C PRO A 2 1.92 7.46 -11.49
N CYS A 3 2.66 7.20 -10.42
CA CYS A 3 2.10 6.98 -9.09
C CYS A 3 1.62 8.33 -8.53
N LEU A 4 0.32 8.48 -8.30
CA LEU A 4 -0.27 9.70 -7.73
C LEU A 4 -0.48 9.55 -6.22
N GLN A 5 -0.21 10.60 -5.44
CA GLN A 5 -0.58 10.60 -4.03
C GLN A 5 -2.11 10.55 -3.87
N ILE A 6 -2.58 10.02 -2.73
CA ILE A 6 -4.03 9.81 -2.48
C ILE A 6 -4.84 11.12 -2.55
N ASN A 7 -4.23 12.26 -2.24
CA ASN A 7 -4.76 13.61 -2.35
C ASN A 7 -4.63 14.24 -3.75
N GLU A 8 -3.77 13.70 -4.62
CA GLU A 8 -3.52 14.23 -5.98
C GLU A 8 -4.36 13.54 -7.05
N ALA A 9 -4.93 12.37 -6.72
CA ALA A 9 -5.87 11.67 -7.57
C ALA A 9 -7.30 12.08 -7.21
N ASP A 10 -7.89 12.99 -8.00
CA ASP A 10 -9.27 13.50 -7.81
C ASP A 10 -10.32 12.38 -7.65
N ASN A 11 -10.05 11.21 -8.23
CA ASN A 11 -10.94 10.05 -8.24
C ASN A 11 -10.58 8.95 -7.23
N LEU A 12 -9.50 9.11 -6.46
CA LEU A 12 -9.10 8.04 -5.55
C LEU A 12 -9.97 7.95 -4.31
N LEU A 13 -10.49 9.07 -3.81
CA LEU A 13 -11.48 9.12 -2.72
C LEU A 13 -12.75 9.82 -3.21
N VAL A 14 -13.92 9.20 -3.03
CA VAL A 14 -15.20 9.87 -3.32
C VAL A 14 -15.60 10.79 -2.16
N SER A 15 -16.47 11.76 -2.42
CA SER A 15 -16.84 12.80 -1.42
C SER A 15 -17.29 12.23 -0.07
N ALA A 16 -18.07 11.14 -0.07
CA ALA A 16 -18.48 10.48 1.16
C ALA A 16 -17.31 9.84 1.94
N GLU A 17 -16.34 9.25 1.24
CA GLU A 17 -15.13 8.68 1.84
C GLU A 17 -14.22 9.77 2.40
N LYS A 18 -14.06 10.89 1.69
CA LYS A 18 -13.32 12.06 2.18
C LYS A 18 -13.86 12.49 3.54
N THR A 19 -15.17 12.66 3.67
CA THR A 19 -15.81 13.02 4.95
C THR A 19 -15.53 12.00 6.06
N ARG A 20 -15.65 10.69 5.77
CA ARG A 20 -15.41 9.62 6.75
C ARG A 20 -13.94 9.49 7.18
N ILE A 21 -13.03 9.73 6.24
CA ILE A 21 -11.59 9.76 6.47
C ILE A 21 -11.19 10.94 7.36
N CYS A 22 -11.86 12.10 7.22
CA CYS A 22 -11.65 13.30 8.03
C CYS A 22 -12.28 13.20 9.43
N HIS A 23 -13.55 12.78 9.51
CA HIS A 23 -14.40 12.98 10.70
C HIS A 23 -14.92 11.70 11.35
N GLY A 24 -14.30 10.55 11.10
CA GLY A 24 -14.72 9.29 11.69
C GLY A 24 -13.58 8.34 11.99
N ASP A 25 -13.89 7.06 11.89
CA ASP A 25 -13.01 5.94 12.15
C ASP A 25 -12.07 5.59 10.99
N GLY A 26 -12.17 6.35 9.89
CA GLY A 26 -11.55 6.02 8.60
C GLY A 26 -12.47 5.18 7.71
N ILE A 27 -11.91 4.73 6.59
CA ILE A 27 -12.56 3.79 5.66
C ILE A 27 -11.84 2.45 5.69
N GLY A 28 -12.58 1.37 5.43
CA GLY A 28 -11.98 0.07 5.16
C GLY A 28 -11.28 0.09 3.81
N VAL A 29 -10.10 -0.52 3.73
CA VAL A 29 -9.36 -0.74 2.49
C VAL A 29 -8.87 -2.17 2.45
N THR A 30 -8.96 -2.79 1.27
CA THR A 30 -8.39 -4.11 1.04
C THR A 30 -6.96 -3.95 0.56
N LEU A 31 -6.00 -4.54 1.26
CA LEU A 31 -4.59 -4.62 0.84
C LEU A 31 -4.30 -6.01 0.29
N VAL A 32 -3.86 -6.06 -0.96
CA VAL A 32 -3.34 -7.26 -1.61
C VAL A 32 -1.84 -7.33 -1.34
N GLU A 33 -1.39 -8.40 -0.72
CA GLU A 33 0.00 -8.72 -0.43
C GLU A 33 0.52 -9.57 -1.60
N LEU A 34 1.14 -8.93 -2.61
CA LEU A 34 1.49 -9.60 -3.87
C LEU A 34 2.96 -10.06 -3.87
N GLY A 35 3.17 -11.37 -4.06
CA GLY A 35 4.52 -11.96 -3.97
C GLY A 35 5.08 -11.91 -2.55
N LEU A 36 4.18 -11.74 -1.57
CA LEU A 36 4.46 -11.70 -0.15
C LEU A 36 3.76 -12.92 0.49
N GLY A 37 4.51 -13.69 1.28
CA GLY A 37 4.07 -14.94 1.88
C GLY A 37 5.09 -16.05 1.71
N ASP A 38 4.79 -17.23 2.26
CA ASP A 38 5.72 -18.37 2.25
C ASP A 38 5.86 -19.01 0.86
N GLU A 39 4.84 -18.88 0.00
CA GLU A 39 4.86 -19.37 -1.39
C GLU A 39 4.98 -18.22 -2.39
N ARG A 40 5.78 -18.40 -3.46
CA ARG A 40 6.07 -17.36 -4.47
C ARG A 40 4.83 -16.78 -5.16
N ASP A 41 3.73 -17.52 -5.19
CA ASP A 41 2.46 -17.11 -5.82
C ASP A 41 1.36 -16.77 -4.80
N SER A 42 1.73 -16.60 -3.53
CA SER A 42 0.79 -16.20 -2.49
C SER A 42 0.17 -14.84 -2.83
N THR A 43 -1.15 -14.81 -2.97
CA THR A 43 -1.93 -13.58 -3.03
C THR A 43 -2.82 -13.53 -1.80
N LEU A 44 -2.34 -12.86 -0.76
CA LEU A 44 -3.09 -12.68 0.48
C LEU A 44 -3.79 -11.33 0.49
N THR A 45 -4.92 -11.26 1.18
CA THR A 45 -5.64 -10.01 1.35
C THR A 45 -5.84 -9.69 2.82
N SER A 46 -5.49 -8.46 3.21
CA SER A 46 -5.70 -7.93 4.55
C SER A 46 -6.69 -6.76 4.51
N GLN A 47 -7.57 -6.70 5.50
CA GLN A 47 -8.47 -5.56 5.71
C GLN A 47 -7.80 -4.55 6.63
N LEU A 48 -7.48 -3.36 6.12
CA LEU A 48 -6.93 -2.26 6.90
C LEU A 48 -7.92 -1.10 6.99
N ARG A 49 -7.60 -0.13 7.84
CA ARG A 49 -8.29 1.16 7.90
C ARG A 49 -7.39 2.28 7.43
N LEU A 50 -7.85 3.05 6.46
CA LEU A 50 -7.24 4.30 6.03
C LEU A 50 -7.93 5.47 6.73
N LYS A 51 -7.16 6.35 7.36
CA LYS A 51 -7.69 7.55 8.02
C LYS A 51 -6.74 8.72 7.83
N GLN A 52 -7.29 9.93 7.77
CA GLN A 52 -6.49 11.13 7.71
C GLN A 52 -5.86 11.36 9.08
N TRP A 53 -4.59 11.74 9.04
CA TRP A 53 -3.87 12.28 10.18
C TRP A 53 -3.71 13.77 9.92
N VAL A 54 -4.40 14.56 10.74
CA VAL A 54 -4.28 16.03 10.74
C VAL A 54 -3.11 16.39 11.64
N MET A 55 -2.05 16.94 11.05
CA MET A 55 -0.94 17.56 11.77
C MET A 55 -1.12 19.08 11.77
N THR A 56 -0.36 19.79 12.58
CA THR A 56 -0.52 21.24 12.79
C THR A 56 -0.51 22.06 11.49
N ASN A 57 0.29 21.66 10.49
CA ASN A 57 0.44 22.39 9.23
C ASN A 57 0.22 21.52 7.98
N THR A 58 -0.02 20.22 8.13
CA THR A 58 -0.12 19.26 7.03
C THR A 58 -1.16 18.20 7.33
N ASN A 59 -1.71 17.61 6.28
CA ASN A 59 -2.58 16.44 6.39
C ASN A 59 -1.91 15.28 5.65
N CYS A 60 -1.82 14.10 6.27
CA CYS A 60 -1.44 12.88 5.57
C CYS A 60 -2.51 11.80 5.73
N TYR A 61 -2.44 10.75 4.93
CA TYR A 61 -3.27 9.57 5.11
C TYR A 61 -2.42 8.45 5.69
N ALA A 62 -2.96 7.77 6.70
CA ALA A 62 -2.27 6.69 7.40
C ALA A 62 -3.12 5.42 7.39
N LEU A 63 -2.47 4.28 7.10
CA LEU A 63 -3.01 2.95 7.35
C LEU A 63 -2.85 2.66 8.84
N ARG A 64 -3.95 2.62 9.61
CA ARG A 64 -3.90 2.64 11.08
C ARG A 64 -4.06 1.30 11.77
N SER A 65 -4.56 0.28 11.08
CA SER A 65 -4.92 -0.99 11.71
C SER A 65 -4.37 -2.17 10.94
N ARG A 66 -3.97 -3.22 11.66
CA ARG A 66 -3.55 -4.52 11.10
C ARG A 66 -2.27 -4.50 10.27
N TRP A 67 -1.54 -3.38 10.24
CA TRP A 67 -0.22 -3.34 9.62
C TRP A 67 0.76 -4.31 10.30
N ASN A 68 0.70 -4.45 11.62
CA ASN A 68 1.52 -5.43 12.34
C ASN A 68 1.23 -6.87 11.87
N ASP A 69 -0.04 -7.21 11.68
CA ASP A 69 -0.44 -8.54 11.19
C ASP A 69 0.13 -8.82 9.80
N VAL A 70 0.14 -7.80 8.91
CA VAL A 70 0.79 -7.87 7.59
C VAL A 70 2.29 -8.11 7.74
N MET A 71 2.96 -7.38 8.64
CA MET A 71 4.41 -7.54 8.85
C MET A 71 4.76 -8.92 9.41
N VAL A 72 4.05 -9.39 10.45
CA VAL A 72 4.29 -10.69 11.09
C VAL A 72 4.11 -11.83 10.10
N ARG A 73 3.08 -11.77 9.26
CA ARG A 73 2.80 -12.80 8.26
C ARG A 73 3.85 -12.86 7.16
N ASN A 74 4.46 -11.74 6.83
CA ASN A 74 5.39 -11.63 5.70
C ASN A 74 6.86 -11.54 6.11
N THR A 75 7.21 -11.92 7.35
CA THR A 75 8.60 -11.80 7.89
C THR A 75 9.66 -12.56 7.09
N ALA A 76 9.28 -13.61 6.37
CA ALA A 76 10.20 -14.34 5.48
C ALA A 76 10.65 -13.50 4.28
N VAL A 77 9.81 -12.54 3.85
CA VAL A 77 10.02 -11.74 2.63
C VAL A 77 10.30 -10.27 2.95
N LEU A 78 9.57 -9.67 3.89
CA LEU A 78 9.68 -8.27 4.31
C LEU A 78 10.49 -8.16 5.60
N ARG A 79 11.65 -7.53 5.51
CA ARG A 79 12.47 -7.17 6.66
C ARG A 79 12.26 -5.71 7.04
N ARG A 80 12.74 -5.38 8.23
CA ARG A 80 12.79 -3.99 8.67
C ARG A 80 13.62 -3.18 7.68
N ASP A 81 13.16 -1.96 7.40
CA ASP A 81 13.79 -0.97 6.52
C ASP A 81 13.77 -1.31 5.02
N ASP A 82 13.22 -2.46 4.61
CA ASP A 82 13.02 -2.79 3.21
C ASP A 82 12.11 -1.76 2.52
N TYR A 83 12.35 -1.56 1.23
CA TYR A 83 11.55 -0.65 0.42
C TYR A 83 10.35 -1.40 -0.15
N VAL A 84 9.18 -0.82 0.03
CA VAL A 84 7.92 -1.34 -0.52
C VAL A 84 7.24 -0.28 -1.36
N GLN A 85 6.52 -0.72 -2.37
CA GLN A 85 5.65 0.10 -3.17
C GLN A 85 4.19 -0.24 -2.88
N ILE A 86 3.37 0.81 -2.78
CA ILE A 86 1.94 0.70 -2.58
C ILE A 86 1.24 1.32 -3.79
N TYR A 87 0.50 0.49 -4.51
CA TYR A 87 -0.37 0.91 -5.60
C TYR A 87 -1.81 0.97 -5.13
N SER A 88 -2.63 1.79 -5.78
CA SER A 88 -4.05 1.93 -5.44
C SER A 88 -4.94 1.76 -6.68
N PHE A 89 -6.11 1.17 -6.49
CA PHE A 89 -7.12 0.99 -7.53
C PHE A 89 -8.51 0.85 -6.89
N ARG A 90 -9.57 0.88 -7.71
CA ARG A 90 -10.93 0.59 -7.25
C ARG A 90 -11.46 -0.72 -7.80
N ARG A 91 -12.17 -1.45 -6.96
CA ARG A 91 -12.91 -2.66 -7.34
C ARG A 91 -14.28 -2.61 -6.67
N ASN A 92 -15.35 -2.73 -7.46
CA ASN A 92 -16.74 -2.63 -6.99
C ASN A 92 -17.03 -1.36 -6.17
N GLY A 93 -16.38 -0.24 -6.52
CA GLY A 93 -16.52 1.03 -5.81
C GLY A 93 -15.66 1.17 -4.55
N GLU A 94 -15.05 0.09 -4.05
CA GLU A 94 -14.19 0.11 -2.86
C GLU A 94 -12.73 0.44 -3.23
N LEU A 95 -12.00 1.09 -2.30
CA LEU A 95 -10.57 1.36 -2.44
C LEU A 95 -9.75 0.12 -2.08
N TRP A 96 -8.92 -0.31 -3.03
CA TRP A 96 -8.00 -1.42 -2.90
C TRP A 96 -6.56 -0.92 -3.06
N LEU A 97 -5.66 -1.56 -2.32
CA LEU A 97 -4.23 -1.30 -2.35
C LEU A 97 -3.48 -2.58 -2.72
N VAL A 98 -2.36 -2.47 -3.41
CA VAL A 98 -1.43 -3.58 -3.65
C VAL A 98 -0.10 -3.22 -3.03
N LEU A 99 0.41 -4.08 -2.14
CA LEU A 99 1.72 -4.00 -1.55
C LEU A 99 2.67 -4.94 -2.31
N VAL A 100 3.78 -4.39 -2.78
CA VAL A 100 4.85 -5.13 -3.45
C VAL A 100 6.17 -4.75 -2.80
N LYS A 101 7.02 -5.75 -2.52
CA LYS A 101 8.41 -5.49 -2.13
C LYS A 101 9.19 -4.97 -3.34
N ASP A 102 9.85 -3.84 -3.17
CA ASP A 102 10.60 -3.16 -4.22
C ASP A 102 12.07 -3.60 -4.21
N SER A 103 12.74 -3.43 -3.06
CA SER A 103 14.13 -3.84 -2.86
C SER A 103 14.45 -4.08 -1.39
N ASP A 104 15.54 -4.80 -1.15
CA ASP A 104 16.13 -4.94 0.18
C ASP A 104 16.74 -3.60 0.62
N HIS A 105 16.68 -3.33 1.93
CA HIS A 105 17.28 -2.11 2.49
C HIS A 105 18.79 -1.98 2.23
N GLU A 106 19.49 -3.09 1.98
CA GLU A 106 20.92 -3.11 1.66
C GLU A 106 21.24 -2.75 0.20
N GLU A 107 20.32 -3.02 -0.74
CA GLU A 107 20.52 -2.74 -2.17
C GLU A 107 20.27 -1.27 -2.53
N GLY A 108 19.65 -0.51 -1.63
CA GLY A 108 19.21 0.85 -1.87
C GLY A 108 17.96 0.91 -2.75
N ARG A 109 17.45 2.13 -2.95
CA ARG A 109 16.26 2.36 -3.78
C ARG A 109 16.70 2.38 -5.24
N THR A 110 16.35 1.34 -6.00
CA THR A 110 16.39 1.43 -7.46
C THR A 110 15.21 2.31 -7.89
N ASP A 111 15.38 3.17 -8.90
CA ASP A 111 14.52 4.34 -9.16
C ASP A 111 13.07 4.05 -9.64
N GLY A 112 12.41 3.03 -9.09
CA GLY A 112 11.02 2.68 -9.40
C GLY A 112 10.79 2.26 -10.86
N VAL A 113 11.86 2.02 -11.62
CA VAL A 113 11.79 1.47 -12.97
C VAL A 113 11.70 -0.04 -12.83
N PHE A 114 10.50 -0.57 -13.08
CA PHE A 114 10.24 -2.01 -13.13
C PHE A 114 11.33 -2.69 -13.97
N GLY A 115 12.19 -3.47 -13.30
CA GLY A 115 13.18 -4.31 -13.96
C GLY A 115 12.45 -5.28 -14.86
N ARG A 116 12.39 -4.95 -16.16
CA ARG A 116 12.17 -5.93 -17.21
C ARG A 116 13.27 -6.95 -17.00
N ARG A 117 12.97 -8.09 -16.36
CA ARG A 117 13.88 -9.23 -16.33
C ARG A 117 14.13 -9.58 -17.79
N THR A 118 15.26 -9.15 -18.32
CA THR A 118 15.81 -9.73 -19.53
C THR A 118 16.11 -11.16 -19.14
N LEU A 119 15.25 -12.08 -19.57
CA LEU A 119 15.64 -13.47 -19.76
C LEU A 119 16.85 -13.41 -20.69
N MET A 120 18.03 -13.66 -20.14
CA MET A 120 19.17 -14.05 -20.96
C MET A 120 19.07 -15.56 -21.13
N ASP A 121 19.06 -15.97 -22.40
CA ASP A 121 19.19 -17.36 -22.85
C ASP A 121 20.51 -18.01 -22.39
#